data_AF-A0A259LD21-F1
#
_entry.id   AF-A0A259LD21-F1
#
_cell.length_a   1.000
_cell.length_b   1.000
_cell.length_c   1.000
_cell.angle_alpha   90.00
_cell.angle_beta   90.00
_cell.angle_gamma   90.00
#
_symmetry.space_group_name_H-M   'P 1'
#
loop_
_entity.id
_entity.type
_entity.pdbx_description
1 polymer ?
#
loop_
_entity_poly.entity_id
_entity_poly.type
_entity_poly.pdbx_seq_one_letter_code
_entity_poly.pdbx_strand_id
1 'polypeptide(L)'
;WAAQAISLADILLMFLYLEVIGMVAVYYTDKRSASVFPIYIAITALARLIILQGKDMAPENILFEAIAILILAGAAYVITRLNWLTRNESSS
;
A
#
# COMPACT_ATOMS: atom_id res chain seq x y z
N TRP A 1 -35.49 -13.96 -0.99
CA TRP A 1 -34.27 -13.45 -1.63
C TRP A 1 -33.49 -12.69 -0.58
N ALA A 2 -32.54 -13.35 0.07
CA ALA A 2 -31.70 -12.70 1.07
C ALA A 2 -30.80 -11.73 0.31
N ALA A 3 -30.99 -10.43 0.52
CA ALA A 3 -29.99 -9.46 0.11
C ALA A 3 -28.72 -9.79 0.91
N GLN A 4 -27.74 -10.46 0.29
CA GLN A 4 -26.41 -10.54 0.87
C GLN A 4 -25.89 -9.10 0.91
N ALA A 5 -25.99 -8.47 2.08
CA ALA A 5 -25.41 -7.16 2.31
C ALA A 5 -23.89 -7.31 2.15
N ILE A 6 -23.37 -6.83 1.02
CA ILE A 6 -21.93 -6.78 0.77
C ILE A 6 -21.38 -5.74 1.75
N SER A 7 -20.57 -6.21 2.70
CA SER A 7 -19.90 -5.34 3.67
C SER A 7 -18.76 -4.60 2.99
N LEU A 8 -18.44 -3.39 3.45
CA LEU A 8 -17.23 -2.66 3.03
C LEU A 8 -15.99 -3.56 3.11
N ALA A 9 -15.87 -4.38 4.16
CA ALA A 9 -14.75 -5.29 4.32
C ALA A 9 -14.52 -6.23 3.10
N ASP A 10 -15.60 -6.66 2.45
CA ASP A 10 -15.56 -7.56 1.29
C ASP A 10 -15.05 -6.83 0.03
N ILE A 11 -15.50 -5.59 -0.16
CA ILE A 11 -15.04 -4.71 -1.26
C ILE A 11 -13.56 -4.36 -1.07
N LEU A 12 -13.14 -4.05 0.16
CA LEU A 12 -11.74 -3.77 0.49
C LEU A 12 -10.84 -5.00 0.35
N LEU A 13 -11.37 -6.22 0.55
CA LEU A 13 -10.69 -7.47 0.22
C LEU A 13 -10.47 -7.60 -1.29
N MET A 14 -11.48 -7.33 -2.11
CA MET A 14 -11.35 -7.36 -3.56
C MET A 14 -10.31 -6.35 -4.08
N PHE A 15 -10.25 -5.14 -3.49
CA PHE A 15 -9.24 -4.13 -3.82
C PHE A 15 -7.81 -4.60 -3.54
N LEU A 16 -7.58 -5.25 -2.40
CA LEU A 16 -6.28 -5.84 -2.06
C LEU A 16 -5.85 -6.90 -3.09
N TYR A 17 -6.79 -7.74 -3.55
CA TYR A 17 -6.49 -8.73 -4.58
C TYR A 17 -6.06 -8.07 -5.89
N LEU A 18 -6.79 -7.05 -6.34
CA LEU A 18 -6.45 -6.32 -7.57
C LEU A 18 -5.08 -5.63 -7.47
N GLU A 19 -4.77 -5.04 -6.32
CA GLU A 19 -3.49 -4.38 -6.10
C GLU A 19 -2.32 -5.37 -6.16
N VAL A 20 -2.42 -6.52 -5.46
CA VAL A 20 -1.40 -7.58 -5.50
C VAL A 20 -1.24 -8.12 -6.91
N ILE A 21 -2.34 -8.36 -7.64
CA ILE A 21 -2.30 -8.82 -9.03
C ILE A 21 -1.56 -7.82 -9.91
N GLY A 22 -1.78 -6.51 -9.73
CA GLY A 22 -1.06 -5.46 -10.44
C GLY A 22 0.45 -5.51 -10.21
N MET A 23 0.88 -5.72 -8.97
CA MET A 23 2.31 -5.86 -8.64
C MET A 23 2.92 -7.13 -9.22
N VAL A 24 2.19 -8.26 -9.18
CA VAL A 24 2.60 -9.51 -9.81
C VAL A 24 2.73 -9.33 -11.33
N ALA A 25 1.79 -8.63 -11.98
CA ALA A 25 1.85 -8.34 -13.41
C ALA A 25 3.10 -7.52 -13.77
N VAL A 26 3.44 -6.51 -12.98
CA VAL A 26 4.66 -5.71 -13.19
C VAL A 26 5.92 -6.53 -12.89
N TYR A 27 5.90 -7.41 -11.89
CA TYR A 27 7.02 -8.32 -11.59
C TYR A 27 7.36 -9.24 -12.78
N TYR A 28 6.35 -9.68 -13.53
CA TYR A 28 6.57 -10.46 -14.75
C TYR A 28 7.22 -9.64 -15.88
N THR A 29 7.02 -8.32 -15.91
CA THR A 29 7.57 -7.43 -16.94
C THR A 29 8.97 -6.91 -16.58
N ASP A 30 9.24 -6.61 -15.30
CA ASP A 30 10.50 -5.99 -14.88
C ASP A 30 10.91 -6.46 -13.47
N LYS A 31 11.83 -7.43 -13.41
CA LYS A 31 12.28 -8.08 -12.16
C LYS A 31 13.08 -7.15 -11.25
N ARG A 32 13.66 -6.05 -11.76
CA ARG A 32 14.46 -5.10 -10.97
C ARG A 32 13.62 -4.05 -10.25
N SER A 33 12.40 -3.80 -10.72
CA SER A 33 11.46 -2.89 -10.07
C SER A 33 10.75 -3.53 -8.86
N ALA A 34 11.04 -4.80 -8.57
CA ALA A 34 10.39 -5.62 -7.56
C ALA A 34 10.52 -5.12 -6.11
N SER A 35 11.54 -4.31 -5.78
CA SER A 35 11.83 -3.91 -4.40
C SER A 35 10.89 -2.85 -3.82
N VAL A 36 10.15 -2.09 -4.64
CA VAL A 36 9.24 -1.04 -4.13
C VAL A 36 7.86 -1.61 -3.76
N PHE A 37 7.49 -2.77 -4.31
CA PHE A 37 6.18 -3.40 -4.12
C PHE A 37 5.82 -3.77 -2.66
N PRO A 38 6.73 -4.28 -1.82
CA PRO A 38 6.40 -4.63 -0.43
C PRO A 38 5.93 -3.43 0.40
N ILE A 39 6.46 -2.24 0.12
CA ILE A 39 6.10 -1.00 0.84
C ILE A 39 4.70 -0.52 0.43
N TYR A 40 4.35 -0.61 -0.85
CA TYR A 40 3.02 -0.25 -1.32
C TYR A 40 1.93 -1.16 -0.74
N ILE A 41 2.19 -2.48 -0.63
CA ILE A 41 1.27 -3.42 0.03
C ILE A 41 1.04 -3.04 1.49
N ALA A 42 2.09 -2.66 2.23
CA ALA A 42 1.97 -2.24 3.62
C ALA A 42 1.13 -0.95 3.76
N ILE A 43 1.36 0.04 2.88
CA ILE A 43 0.61 1.31 2.88
C ILE A 43 -0.87 1.07 2.63
N THR A 44 -1.22 0.31 1.59
CA THR A 44 -2.63 0.05 1.25
C THR A 44 -3.33 -0.79 2.31
N ALA A 45 -2.65 -1.82 2.86
CA ALA A 45 -3.20 -2.62 3.95
C ALA A 45 -3.53 -1.75 5.19
N LEU A 46 -2.65 -0.81 5.55
CA LEU A 46 -2.85 0.13 6.65
C LEU A 46 -3.99 1.13 6.35
N ALA A 47 -3.98 1.74 5.15
CA ALA A 47 -5.03 2.68 4.74
C ALA A 47 -6.43 2.06 4.80
N ARG A 48 -6.56 0.81 4.35
CA ARG A 48 -7.78 0.02 4.45
C ARG A 48 -8.18 -0.29 5.90
N LEU A 49 -7.22 -0.62 6.76
CA LEU A 49 -7.48 -0.92 8.18
C LEU A 49 -8.09 0.30 8.88
N ILE A 50 -7.57 1.49 8.58
CA ILE A 50 -8.06 2.77 9.08
C ILE A 50 -9.46 3.07 8.56
N ILE A 51 -9.75 2.83 7.28
CA ILE A 51 -11.10 3.06 6.73
C ILE A 51 -12.13 2.14 7.41
N LEU A 52 -11.76 0.89 7.70
CA LEU A 52 -12.67 -0.09 8.30
C LEU A 52 -12.86 0.11 9.81
N GLN A 53 -11.83 0.55 10.53
CA GLN A 53 -11.86 0.76 11.99
C GLN A 53 -12.10 2.22 12.40
N GLY A 54 -11.92 3.19 11.49
CA GLY A 54 -11.97 4.62 11.78
C GLY A 54 -13.33 5.14 12.19
N LYS A 55 -14.41 4.38 12.02
CA LYS A 55 -15.76 4.76 12.47
C LYS A 55 -15.94 4.64 13.99
N ASP A 56 -15.14 3.81 14.66
CA ASP A 56 -15.27 3.52 16.09
C ASP A 56 -14.03 3.97 16.89
N MET A 57 -13.08 4.65 16.24
CA MET A 57 -11.85 5.15 16.84
C MET A 57 -11.96 6.63 17.19
N ALA A 58 -11.45 7.01 18.36
CA ALA A 58 -11.35 8.41 18.75
C ALA A 58 -10.57 9.22 17.69
N PRO A 59 -10.96 10.47 17.40
CA PRO A 59 -10.34 11.29 16.34
C PRO A 59 -8.82 11.48 16.52
N GLU A 60 -8.33 11.35 17.75
CA GLU A 60 -6.90 11.36 18.09
C GLU A 60 -6.16 10.17 17.47
N ASN A 61 -6.71 8.96 17.53
CA ASN A 61 -6.10 7.75 16.96
C ASN A 61 -6.05 7.80 15.43
N ILE A 62 -7.10 8.33 14.79
CA ILE A 62 -7.16 8.49 13.33
C ILE A 62 -6.03 9.40 12.84
N LEU A 63 -5.73 10.47 13.61
CA LEU A 63 -4.64 11.38 13.28
C LEU A 63 -3.27 10.69 13.38
N PHE A 64 -3.03 9.88 14.42
CA PHE A 64 -1.79 9.11 14.56
C PHE A 64 -1.62 8.07 13.44
N GLU A 65 -2.68 7.39 13.05
CA GLU A 65 -2.64 6.43 11.95
C GLU A 65 -2.38 7.11 10.59
N ALA A 66 -3.01 8.26 10.33
CA ALA A 66 -2.73 9.04 9.12
C ALA A 66 -1.28 9.53 9.07
N ILE A 67 -0.71 9.92 10.22
CA ILE A 67 0.71 10.29 10.33
C ILE A 67 1.61 9.08 10.05
N ALA A 68 1.26 7.89 10.54
CA ALA A 68 2.01 6.67 10.26
C ALA A 68 2.06 6.36 8.76
N ILE A 69 0.95 6.52 8.04
CA ILE A 69 0.93 6.39 6.57
C ILE A 69 1.82 7.44 5.91
N LEU A 70 1.76 8.71 6.36
CA LEU A 70 2.60 9.77 5.82
C LEU A 70 4.09 9.44 5.96
N ILE A 71 4.50 8.90 7.11
CA ILE A 71 5.89 8.47 7.34
C ILE A 71 6.27 7.32 6.41
N LEU A 72 5.42 6.30 6.27
CA LEU A 72 5.67 5.17 5.37
C LEU A 72 5.74 5.60 3.90
N ALA A 73 4.86 6.50 3.48
CA ALA A 73 4.88 7.08 2.14
C ALA A 73 6.15 7.90 1.89
N GLY A 74 6.58 8.69 2.89
CA GLY A 74 7.85 9.41 2.85
C GLY A 74 9.06 8.46 2.75
N ALA A 75 9.07 7.39 3.54
CA ALA A 75 10.12 6.38 3.48
C ALA A 75 10.15 5.67 2.12
N ALA A 76 8.99 5.30 1.57
CA ALA A 76 8.86 4.72 0.23
C ALA A 76 9.43 5.65 -0.85
N TYR A 77 9.10 6.94 -0.76
CA TYR A 77 9.60 7.96 -1.68
C TYR A 77 11.12 8.09 -1.62
N VAL A 78 11.69 8.17 -0.41
CA VAL A 78 13.14 8.25 -0.19
C VAL A 78 13.85 7.00 -0.71
N ILE A 79 13.35 5.80 -0.41
CA ILE A 79 13.93 4.53 -0.89
C ILE A 79 13.90 4.47 -2.41
N THR A 80 12.79 4.87 -3.04
CA THR A 80 12.67 4.90 -4.51
C THR A 80 13.65 5.90 -5.12
N ARG A 81 13.79 7.08 -4.51
CA ARG A 81 14.73 8.11 -4.95
C ARG A 81 16.20 7.68 -4.81
N LEU A 82 16.55 7.05 -3.69
CA LEU A 82 17.90 6.52 -3.44
C LEU A 82 18.23 5.36 -4.38
N ASN A 83 17.29 4.45 -4.63
CA ASN A 83 17.49 3.35 -5.58
C ASN A 83 17.69 3.85 -7.01
N TRP A 84 17.06 4.97 -7.39
CA TRP A 84 17.33 5.62 -8.68
C TRP A 84 18.78 6.13 -8.78
N LEU A 85 19.34 6.61 -7.66
CA LEU A 85 20.73 7.05 -7.59
C LEU A 85 21.70 5.86 -7.63
N THR A 86 21.52 4.80 -6.84
CA THR A 86 22.41 3.61 -6.90
C THR A 86 22.41 2.95 -8.28
N ARG A 87 21.36 3.12 -9.08
CA ARG A 87 21.28 2.60 -10.46
C ARG A 87 22.17 3.35 -11.46
N ASN A 88 22.69 4.54 -11.14
CA ASN A 88 23.58 5.28 -12.04
C ASN A 88 25.07 4.86 -11.93
N GLU A 89 25.45 4.16 -10.86
CA GLU A 89 26.85 3.81 -10.57
C GLU A 89 27.27 2.44 -11.14
N SER A 90 26.31 1.58 -11.51
CA SER A 90 26.61 0.24 -12.10
C SER A 90 26.77 0.25 -13.64
N SER A 91 26.87 1.42 -14.25
CA SER A 91 27.04 1.61 -15.71
C SER A 91 28.36 2.30 -16.04
N SER A 92 29.40 2.06 -15.25
CA SER A 92 30.78 2.44 -15.61
C SER A 92 31.75 1.29 -15.38
#